data_AF-A0AAF0YSF0-F1
#
_entry.id   AF-A0AAF0YSF0-F1
#
_cell.length_a   1.000
_cell.length_b   1.000
_cell.length_c   1.000
_cell.angle_alpha   90.00
_cell.angle_beta   90.00
_cell.angle_gamma   90.00
#
_symmetry.space_group_name_H-M   'P 1'
#
loop_
_entity.id
_entity.type
_entity.pdbx_description
1 polymer ?
#
loop_
_entity_poly.entity_id
_entity_poly.type
_entity_poly.pdbx_seq_one_letter_code
_entity_poly.pdbx_strand_id
1 'polypeptide(L)'
;MKNWNTLEADLNLLMNKHFTKGRQGRSINKIILHHNDGNLSIQGCWNVWQTRPASAHYQVETSGRIGQLVWDRDTAWHAGNWVANTTSIGIEHADASTHPYRISDACLENGAHLLAALCHYYKLGRPTWGKNVFGHRDFSATECPASIAGSQHATYMARAGYWYDQISGNKPQASSAGKPDIEALANAVIRGEYGNGDQRRARLGSLYDAVQRRVNEKLAAGSAPAAPNIDALADAVIRGDYGNGATRRARLGNLYNQVQARVNQKLGC
;
A
#
# COMPACT_ATOMS: atom_id res chain seq x y z
N MET A 1 5.76 1.17 11.73
CA MET A 1 7.16 1.31 12.16
C MET A 1 7.27 2.52 13.06
N LYS A 2 8.07 2.43 14.13
CA LYS A 2 8.41 3.58 14.98
C LYS A 2 9.42 4.50 14.32
N ASN A 3 10.36 3.93 13.56
CA ASN A 3 11.39 4.71 12.86
C ASN A 3 11.79 4.03 11.55
N TRP A 4 11.59 4.74 10.43
CA TRP A 4 11.92 4.24 9.09
C TRP A 4 13.40 4.36 8.75
N ASN A 5 14.15 5.27 9.40
CA ASN A 5 15.57 5.47 9.16
C ASN A 5 16.45 4.45 9.88
N THR A 6 16.00 3.98 11.05
CA THR A 6 16.70 2.96 11.85
C THR A 6 16.05 1.58 11.77
N LEU A 7 15.01 1.44 10.95
CA LEU A 7 14.21 0.22 10.80
C LEU A 7 13.62 -0.32 12.12
N GLU A 8 13.22 0.59 13.02
CA GLU A 8 12.56 0.20 14.26
C GLU A 8 11.09 -0.16 14.02
N ALA A 9 10.75 -1.44 14.18
CA ALA A 9 9.39 -1.94 14.05
C ALA A 9 8.45 -1.45 15.16
N ASP A 10 7.15 -1.57 14.92
CA ASP A 10 6.15 -1.25 15.96
C ASP A 10 6.26 -2.22 17.13
N LEU A 11 6.65 -3.46 16.83
CA LEU A 11 6.86 -4.54 17.79
C LEU A 11 8.04 -5.42 17.34
N ASN A 12 8.99 -5.65 18.25
CA ASN A 12 9.97 -6.71 18.07
C ASN A 12 9.50 -7.94 18.85
N LEU A 13 9.07 -8.98 18.14
CA LEU A 13 8.63 -10.25 18.71
C LEU A 13 9.50 -11.34 18.11
N LEU A 14 10.74 -11.43 18.58
CA LEU A 14 11.78 -12.17 17.89
C LEU A 14 11.60 -13.70 18.05
N MET A 15 11.92 -14.43 16.99
CA MET A 15 12.01 -15.88 16.99
C MET A 15 13.16 -16.35 17.89
N ASN A 16 12.94 -17.48 18.58
CA ASN A 16 13.99 -18.22 19.29
C ASN A 16 14.44 -19.50 18.55
N LYS A 17 13.78 -19.85 17.43
CA LYS A 17 14.06 -21.02 16.59
C LYS A 17 13.65 -20.78 15.14
N HIS A 18 13.98 -21.72 14.26
CA HIS A 18 13.65 -21.67 12.82
C HIS A 18 14.22 -20.46 12.08
N PHE A 19 15.44 -20.07 12.45
CA PHE A 19 16.31 -19.16 11.72
C PHE A 19 17.76 -19.62 11.93
N THR A 20 18.69 -19.09 11.13
CA THR A 20 20.13 -19.33 11.31
C THR A 20 20.82 -18.05 11.72
N LYS A 21 21.64 -18.09 12.78
CA LYS A 21 22.43 -16.93 13.20
C LYS A 21 23.41 -16.51 12.11
N GLY A 22 23.50 -15.22 11.86
CA GLY A 22 24.33 -14.64 10.81
C GLY A 22 23.83 -14.96 9.40
N ARG A 23 24.65 -14.61 8.40
CA ARG A 23 24.36 -14.75 6.96
C ARG A 23 25.43 -15.54 6.20
N GLN A 24 26.25 -16.31 6.91
CA GLN A 24 27.37 -17.08 6.32
C GLN A 24 28.32 -16.20 5.49
N GLY A 25 28.64 -15.01 5.99
CA GLY A 25 29.52 -14.05 5.30
C GLY A 25 28.87 -13.35 4.09
N ARG A 26 27.59 -13.58 3.80
CA ARG A 26 26.86 -12.92 2.72
C ARG A 26 26.21 -11.63 3.18
N SER A 27 26.08 -10.68 2.26
CA SER A 27 25.38 -9.42 2.48
C SER A 27 23.94 -9.52 1.96
N ILE A 28 23.06 -8.70 2.54
CA ILE A 28 21.71 -8.48 2.01
C ILE A 28 21.86 -7.76 0.67
N ASN A 29 21.27 -8.31 -0.39
CA ASN A 29 21.27 -7.72 -1.73
C ASN A 29 19.87 -7.58 -2.34
N LYS A 30 18.83 -8.14 -1.71
CA LYS A 30 17.45 -8.09 -2.20
C LYS A 30 16.42 -8.25 -1.10
N ILE A 31 15.19 -7.89 -1.42
CA ILE A 31 14.02 -8.11 -0.57
C ILE A 31 13.09 -9.11 -1.27
N ILE A 32 12.54 -10.06 -0.53
CA ILE A 32 11.55 -11.02 -1.02
C ILE A 32 10.21 -10.73 -0.33
N LEU A 33 9.20 -10.46 -1.13
CA LEU A 33 7.84 -10.22 -0.65
C LEU A 33 7.06 -11.53 -0.58
N HIS A 34 6.24 -11.62 0.45
CA HIS A 34 5.34 -12.74 0.73
C HIS A 34 3.94 -12.26 1.10
N HIS A 35 2.98 -13.16 1.01
CA HIS A 35 1.68 -13.03 1.67
C HIS A 35 1.48 -14.22 2.60
N ASN A 36 0.65 -14.04 3.62
CA ASN A 36 0.46 -15.00 4.69
C ASN A 36 -0.38 -16.22 4.31
N ASP A 37 -1.11 -16.16 3.18
CA ASP A 37 -2.22 -17.07 2.90
C ASP A 37 -3.27 -16.98 4.03
N GLY A 38 -3.57 -15.74 4.45
CA GLY A 38 -4.49 -15.47 5.55
C GLY A 38 -4.26 -14.15 6.28
N ASN A 39 -5.21 -13.80 7.16
CA ASN A 39 -5.14 -12.58 7.96
C ASN A 39 -4.43 -12.82 9.30
N LEU A 40 -3.12 -13.05 9.27
CA LEU A 40 -2.34 -13.26 10.49
C LEU A 40 -1.83 -11.93 11.08
N SER A 41 -1.91 -11.83 12.41
CA SER A 41 -1.22 -10.80 13.19
C SER A 41 0.27 -11.12 13.33
N ILE A 42 1.06 -10.20 13.88
CA ILE A 42 2.48 -10.44 14.23
C ILE A 42 2.59 -11.64 15.18
N GLN A 43 1.73 -11.72 16.20
CA GLN A 43 1.66 -12.87 17.10
C GLN A 43 1.19 -14.13 16.36
N GLY A 44 0.27 -14.01 15.41
CA GLY A 44 -0.21 -15.12 14.58
C GLY A 44 0.91 -15.77 13.77
N CYS A 45 1.68 -14.98 13.01
CA CYS A 45 2.87 -15.46 12.30
C CYS A 45 3.88 -16.07 13.26
N TRP A 46 4.11 -15.43 14.41
CA TRP A 46 5.02 -15.96 15.43
C TRP A 46 4.61 -17.34 15.93
N ASN A 47 3.31 -17.53 16.22
CA ASN A 47 2.76 -18.79 16.70
C ASN A 47 2.90 -19.91 15.65
N VAL A 48 2.58 -19.63 14.38
CA VAL A 48 2.69 -20.60 13.27
C VAL A 48 4.12 -21.14 13.15
N TRP A 49 5.11 -20.25 13.26
CA TRP A 49 6.52 -20.63 13.11
C TRP A 49 7.13 -21.25 14.36
N GLN A 50 6.36 -21.47 15.44
CA GLN A 50 6.85 -22.28 16.56
C GLN A 50 6.93 -23.77 16.22
N THR A 51 6.10 -24.26 15.29
CA THR A 51 6.06 -25.67 14.90
C THR A 51 6.39 -25.87 13.42
N ARG A 52 6.18 -24.87 12.58
CA ARG A 52 6.59 -24.90 11.17
C ARG A 52 8.05 -24.44 11.03
N PRO A 53 8.95 -25.21 10.38
CA PRO A 53 10.35 -24.84 10.18
C PRO A 53 10.51 -23.78 9.08
N ALA A 54 9.93 -22.61 9.30
CA ALA A 54 9.97 -21.44 8.43
C ALA A 54 9.98 -20.17 9.29
N SER A 55 10.39 -19.05 8.71
CA SER A 55 10.31 -17.72 9.35
C SER A 55 10.54 -16.63 8.31
N ALA A 56 10.10 -15.40 8.61
CA ALA A 56 10.47 -14.19 7.87
C ALA A 56 11.01 -13.11 8.82
N HIS A 57 11.60 -12.06 8.26
CA HIS A 57 12.19 -10.99 9.06
C HIS A 57 11.11 -10.02 9.57
N TYR A 58 10.14 -9.68 8.71
CA TYR A 58 9.07 -8.74 9.03
C TYR A 58 7.69 -9.32 8.70
N GLN A 59 6.68 -8.86 9.45
CA GLN A 59 5.26 -9.10 9.22
C GLN A 59 4.51 -7.77 9.16
N VAL A 60 3.66 -7.59 8.15
CA VAL A 60 2.77 -6.44 7.97
C VAL A 60 1.32 -6.89 8.14
N GLU A 61 0.67 -6.43 9.20
CA GLU A 61 -0.74 -6.74 9.47
C GLU A 61 -1.68 -6.00 8.51
N THR A 62 -2.95 -6.43 8.46
CA THR A 62 -4.01 -5.73 7.70
C THR A 62 -4.27 -4.31 8.20
N SER A 63 -3.89 -3.99 9.44
CA SER A 63 -3.90 -2.62 9.99
C SER A 63 -2.74 -1.74 9.49
N GLY A 64 -1.75 -2.34 8.82
CA GLY A 64 -0.48 -1.69 8.48
C GLY A 64 0.57 -1.74 9.61
N ARG A 65 0.24 -2.31 10.79
CA ARG A 65 1.22 -2.50 11.87
C ARG A 65 2.33 -3.46 11.43
N ILE A 66 3.57 -3.12 11.76
CA ILE A 66 4.75 -3.88 11.35
C ILE A 66 5.45 -4.46 12.57
N GLY A 67 5.70 -5.77 12.54
CA GLY A 67 6.52 -6.48 13.51
C GLY A 67 7.80 -7.03 12.92
N GLN A 68 8.89 -7.02 13.69
CA GLN A 68 10.11 -7.75 13.37
C GLN A 68 10.11 -9.09 14.11
N LEU A 69 10.29 -10.17 13.36
CA LEU A 69 10.23 -11.57 13.82
C LEU A 69 11.62 -12.23 13.77
N VAL A 70 12.50 -11.84 12.84
CA VAL A 70 13.91 -12.26 12.83
C VAL A 70 14.77 -11.02 12.63
N TRP A 71 15.87 -10.91 13.37
CA TRP A 71 16.83 -9.82 13.17
C TRP A 71 17.42 -9.87 11.76
N ASP A 72 17.57 -8.70 11.13
CA ASP A 72 18.15 -8.60 9.78
C ASP A 72 19.57 -9.18 9.67
N ARG A 73 20.33 -9.15 10.78
CA ARG A 73 21.68 -9.73 10.88
C ARG A 73 21.68 -11.25 10.70
N ASP A 74 20.55 -11.89 10.95
CA ASP A 74 20.35 -13.33 10.91
C ASP A 74 19.62 -13.75 9.63
N THR A 75 19.57 -15.05 9.36
CA THR A 75 18.95 -15.63 8.18
C THR A 75 17.60 -16.25 8.54
N ALA A 76 16.50 -15.59 8.20
CA ALA A 76 15.17 -16.19 8.26
C ALA A 76 14.98 -17.26 7.17
N TRP A 77 14.12 -18.25 7.43
CA TRP A 77 13.87 -19.39 6.53
C TRP A 77 12.58 -19.19 5.74
N HIS A 78 12.56 -18.23 4.81
CA HIS A 78 11.32 -17.80 4.13
C HIS A 78 11.19 -18.26 2.67
N ALA A 79 12.29 -18.35 1.92
CA ALA A 79 12.24 -18.44 0.46
C ALA A 79 12.24 -19.88 -0.09
N GLY A 80 12.38 -20.90 0.77
CA GLY A 80 12.62 -22.29 0.34
C GLY A 80 13.96 -22.50 -0.41
N ASN A 81 14.81 -21.46 -0.45
CA ASN A 81 16.07 -21.44 -1.18
C ASN A 81 17.17 -20.84 -0.28
N TRP A 82 18.22 -21.61 0.01
CA TRP A 82 19.24 -21.21 0.97
C TRP A 82 20.04 -19.98 0.56
N VAL A 83 20.43 -19.90 -0.72
CA VAL A 83 21.14 -18.73 -1.25
C VAL A 83 20.26 -17.49 -1.15
N ALA A 84 18.97 -17.63 -1.46
CA ALA A 84 18.02 -16.55 -1.32
C ALA A 84 17.90 -16.10 0.14
N ASN A 85 17.62 -17.01 1.08
CA ASN A 85 17.50 -16.70 2.51
C ASN A 85 18.73 -15.92 3.04
N THR A 86 19.93 -16.43 2.75
CA THR A 86 21.18 -15.82 3.22
C THR A 86 21.55 -14.49 2.54
N THR A 87 20.83 -14.07 1.49
CA THR A 87 21.05 -12.80 0.78
C THR A 87 19.85 -11.86 0.81
N SER A 88 18.73 -12.23 1.43
CA SER A 88 17.53 -11.39 1.44
C SER A 88 16.89 -11.17 2.79
N ILE A 89 16.19 -10.04 2.90
CA ILE A 89 15.15 -9.83 3.89
C ILE A 89 13.81 -10.32 3.32
N GLY A 90 13.00 -10.95 4.18
CA GLY A 90 11.67 -11.48 3.84
C GLY A 90 10.59 -10.69 4.56
N ILE A 91 9.58 -10.22 3.83
CA ILE A 91 8.45 -9.45 4.36
C ILE A 91 7.15 -10.19 4.08
N GLU A 92 6.48 -10.63 5.14
CA GLU A 92 5.14 -11.20 5.09
C GLU A 92 4.06 -10.12 5.13
N HIS A 93 2.96 -10.33 4.42
CA HIS A 93 1.81 -9.42 4.37
C HIS A 93 0.52 -10.18 4.66
N ALA A 94 -0.28 -9.66 5.59
CA ALA A 94 -1.57 -10.24 5.92
C ALA A 94 -2.60 -9.99 4.81
N ASP A 95 -3.27 -11.05 4.40
CA ASP A 95 -4.36 -11.00 3.44
C ASP A 95 -5.65 -10.49 4.12
N ALA A 96 -6.33 -9.55 3.48
CA ALA A 96 -7.66 -9.08 3.86
C ALA A 96 -8.79 -9.91 3.20
N SER A 97 -8.46 -10.68 2.15
CA SER A 97 -9.36 -11.65 1.50
C SER A 97 -8.56 -12.84 0.99
N THR A 98 -9.20 -14.00 0.83
CA THR A 98 -8.53 -15.26 0.46
C THR A 98 -8.72 -15.61 -1.02
N HIS A 99 -9.85 -15.30 -1.66
CA HIS A 99 -10.07 -15.58 -3.09
C HIS A 99 -10.99 -14.53 -3.75
N PRO A 100 -10.45 -13.63 -4.60
CA PRO A 100 -9.02 -13.45 -4.84
C PRO A 100 -8.29 -12.99 -3.57
N TYR A 101 -7.03 -13.41 -3.41
CA TYR A 101 -6.17 -12.83 -2.38
C TYR A 101 -6.05 -11.32 -2.59
N ARG A 102 -6.11 -10.56 -1.50
CA ARG A 102 -5.89 -9.11 -1.52
C ARG A 102 -5.37 -8.66 -0.18
N ILE A 103 -4.30 -7.88 -0.17
CA ILE A 103 -3.87 -7.18 1.05
C ILE A 103 -4.69 -5.90 1.22
N SER A 104 -4.89 -5.48 2.47
CA SER A 104 -5.57 -4.21 2.75
C SER A 104 -4.76 -3.02 2.24
N ASP A 105 -5.41 -1.88 2.08
CA ASP A 105 -4.72 -0.66 1.65
C ASP A 105 -3.67 -0.19 2.68
N ALA A 106 -3.91 -0.38 3.97
CA ALA A 106 -2.94 -0.06 5.03
C ALA A 106 -1.73 -1.01 5.03
N CYS A 107 -1.97 -2.30 4.79
CA CYS A 107 -0.91 -3.30 4.63
C CYS A 107 -0.05 -2.99 3.39
N LEU A 108 -0.68 -2.66 2.26
CA LEU A 108 0.02 -2.25 1.05
C LEU A 108 0.88 -1.01 1.28
N GLU A 109 0.32 0.03 1.88
CA GLU A 109 0.99 1.30 2.08
C GLU A 109 2.22 1.16 2.98
N ASN A 110 2.06 0.52 4.14
CA ASN A 110 3.15 0.36 5.10
C ASN A 110 4.14 -0.72 4.67
N GLY A 111 3.70 -1.78 3.98
CA GLY A 111 4.57 -2.77 3.37
C GLY A 111 5.48 -2.16 2.30
N ALA A 112 4.91 -1.32 1.43
CA ALA A 112 5.66 -0.60 0.41
C ALA A 112 6.65 0.41 1.03
N HIS A 113 6.26 1.10 2.10
CA HIS A 113 7.18 1.98 2.84
C HIS A 113 8.31 1.19 3.51
N LEU A 114 8.01 0.03 4.11
CA LEU A 114 9.03 -0.85 4.69
C LEU A 114 10.02 -1.34 3.63
N LEU A 115 9.52 -1.79 2.48
CA LEU A 115 10.36 -2.16 1.33
C LEU A 115 11.31 -1.02 0.94
N ALA A 116 10.79 0.20 0.82
CA ALA A 116 11.58 1.38 0.48
C ALA A 116 12.67 1.68 1.53
N ALA A 117 12.29 1.64 2.81
CA ALA A 117 13.20 1.89 3.93
C ALA A 117 14.33 0.84 3.97
N LEU A 118 14.01 -0.44 3.76
CA LEU A 118 15.00 -1.51 3.68
C LEU A 118 15.94 -1.33 2.49
N CYS A 119 15.40 -1.02 1.31
CA CYS A 119 16.20 -0.74 0.13
C CYS A 119 17.16 0.43 0.34
N HIS A 120 16.72 1.50 1.00
CA HIS A 120 17.55 2.66 1.32
C HIS A 120 18.62 2.32 2.36
N TYR A 121 18.21 1.74 3.50
CA TYR A 121 19.09 1.42 4.63
C TYR A 121 20.24 0.49 4.21
N TYR A 122 19.93 -0.55 3.44
CA TYR A 122 20.92 -1.51 2.93
C TYR A 122 21.59 -1.08 1.62
N LYS A 123 21.33 0.14 1.13
CA LYS A 123 21.91 0.68 -0.11
C LYS A 123 21.68 -0.24 -1.33
N LEU A 124 20.51 -0.86 -1.41
CA LEU A 124 20.12 -1.76 -2.51
C LEU A 124 19.71 -0.99 -3.78
N GLY A 125 19.61 0.33 -3.68
CA GLY A 125 19.05 1.20 -4.72
C GLY A 125 17.51 1.21 -4.70
N ARG A 126 16.93 2.00 -5.61
CA ARG A 126 15.48 2.18 -5.70
C ARG A 126 14.76 0.84 -5.93
N PRO A 127 13.62 0.55 -5.25
CA PRO A 127 12.86 -0.69 -5.43
C PRO A 127 12.53 -0.94 -6.91
N THR A 128 13.01 -2.07 -7.43
CA THR A 128 12.88 -2.48 -8.82
C THR A 128 12.62 -3.99 -8.84
N TRP A 129 11.41 -4.38 -9.27
CA TRP A 129 11.03 -5.78 -9.38
C TRP A 129 11.96 -6.53 -10.34
N GLY A 130 12.37 -7.75 -9.98
CA GLY A 130 13.29 -8.58 -10.77
C GLY A 130 14.77 -8.17 -10.66
N LYS A 131 15.10 -7.11 -9.90
CA LYS A 131 16.49 -6.66 -9.69
C LYS A 131 16.90 -6.73 -8.22
N ASN A 132 16.23 -5.97 -7.36
CA ASN A 132 16.48 -5.91 -5.92
C ASN A 132 15.22 -6.21 -5.10
N VAL A 133 14.08 -6.44 -5.76
CA VAL A 133 12.81 -6.87 -5.17
C VAL A 133 12.29 -8.06 -5.96
N PHE A 134 11.85 -9.09 -5.25
CA PHE A 134 11.35 -10.33 -5.84
C PHE A 134 10.14 -10.84 -5.04
N GLY A 135 9.36 -11.72 -5.65
CA GLY A 135 8.34 -12.51 -4.96
C GLY A 135 8.88 -13.87 -4.54
N HIS A 136 8.19 -14.54 -3.61
CA HIS A 136 8.56 -15.91 -3.23
C HIS A 136 8.52 -16.89 -4.42
N ARG A 137 7.56 -16.72 -5.34
CA ARG A 137 7.44 -17.52 -6.57
C ARG A 137 8.68 -17.52 -7.46
N ASP A 138 9.56 -16.52 -7.32
CA ASP A 138 10.82 -16.46 -8.08
C ASP A 138 11.87 -17.46 -7.56
N PHE A 139 11.64 -18.08 -6.39
CA PHE A 139 12.57 -18.99 -5.71
C PHE A 139 11.96 -20.35 -5.34
N SER A 140 10.63 -20.47 -5.32
CA SER A 140 9.89 -21.69 -4.98
C SER A 140 8.64 -21.80 -5.85
N ALA A 141 8.14 -23.02 -6.11
CA ALA A 141 6.86 -23.21 -6.79
C ALA A 141 5.70 -22.90 -5.84
N THR A 142 5.15 -21.69 -5.93
CA THR A 142 4.08 -21.18 -5.06
C THR A 142 3.33 -20.03 -5.74
N GLU A 143 2.08 -19.76 -5.33
CA GLU A 143 1.33 -18.56 -5.74
C GLU A 143 1.85 -17.29 -5.03
N CYS A 144 2.51 -17.44 -3.89
CA CYS A 144 3.06 -16.34 -3.10
C CYS A 144 4.00 -15.45 -3.94
N PRO A 145 3.84 -14.11 -3.94
CA PRO A 145 3.07 -13.29 -2.99
C PRO A 145 1.66 -12.88 -3.49
N ALA A 146 1.02 -13.72 -4.30
CA ALA A 146 -0.34 -13.56 -4.79
C ALA A 146 -0.60 -12.15 -5.39
N SER A 147 -1.52 -11.38 -4.79
CA SER A 147 -1.91 -10.05 -5.26
C SER A 147 -0.73 -9.07 -5.43
N ILE A 148 0.32 -9.17 -4.61
CA ILE A 148 1.50 -8.28 -4.67
C ILE A 148 2.30 -8.50 -5.96
N ALA A 149 2.28 -9.71 -6.52
CA ALA A 149 2.87 -10.00 -7.82
C ALA A 149 1.81 -10.15 -8.94
N GLY A 150 0.57 -9.77 -8.64
CA GLY A 150 -0.60 -9.80 -9.51
C GLY A 150 -1.35 -8.47 -9.48
N SER A 151 -2.61 -8.50 -9.04
CA SER A 151 -3.54 -7.36 -9.15
C SER A 151 -3.12 -6.07 -8.41
N GLN A 152 -2.33 -6.17 -7.35
CA GLN A 152 -1.84 -5.03 -6.55
C GLN A 152 -0.38 -4.66 -6.87
N HIS A 153 0.28 -5.35 -7.80
CA HIS A 153 1.70 -5.19 -8.12
C HIS A 153 2.09 -3.75 -8.47
N ALA A 154 1.40 -3.17 -9.46
CA ALA A 154 1.72 -1.83 -9.95
C ALA A 154 1.60 -0.78 -8.83
N THR A 155 0.53 -0.86 -8.03
CA THR A 155 0.29 0.04 -6.89
C THR A 155 1.36 -0.13 -5.82
N TYR A 156 1.67 -1.38 -5.43
CA TYR A 156 2.68 -1.67 -4.41
C TYR A 156 4.05 -1.11 -4.81
N MET A 157 4.51 -1.41 -6.03
CA MET A 157 5.81 -0.95 -6.52
C MET A 157 5.89 0.56 -6.72
N ALA A 158 4.79 1.20 -7.15
CA ALA A 158 4.72 2.66 -7.25
C ALA A 158 4.83 3.33 -5.88
N ARG A 159 4.15 2.81 -4.86
CA ARG A 159 4.24 3.33 -3.48
C ARG A 159 5.64 3.12 -2.89
N ALA A 160 6.26 1.95 -3.12
CA ALA A 160 7.62 1.69 -2.65
C ALA A 160 8.63 2.64 -3.30
N GLY A 161 8.47 2.88 -4.60
CA GLY A 161 9.25 3.89 -5.31
C GLY A 161 9.09 5.30 -4.73
N TYR A 162 7.85 5.73 -4.50
CA TYR A 162 7.55 7.03 -3.87
C TYR A 162 8.25 7.19 -2.52
N TRP A 163 8.13 6.20 -1.62
CA TRP A 163 8.75 6.27 -0.30
C TRP A 163 10.27 6.28 -0.37
N TYR A 164 10.86 5.53 -1.31
CA TYR A 164 12.31 5.53 -1.48
C TYR A 164 12.82 6.91 -1.87
N ASP A 165 12.11 7.57 -2.80
CA ASP A 165 12.46 8.92 -3.25
C ASP A 165 12.32 9.93 -2.08
N GLN A 166 11.31 9.80 -1.22
CA GLN A 166 11.18 10.62 -0.01
C GLN A 166 12.32 10.39 1.01
N ILE A 167 12.68 9.13 1.28
CA ILE A 167 13.68 8.77 2.30
C ILE A 167 15.09 9.16 1.85
N SER A 168 15.42 8.91 0.57
CA SER A 168 16.76 9.11 0.03
C SER A 168 17.14 10.58 -0.12
N GLY A 169 16.23 11.53 0.15
CA GLY A 169 16.46 12.95 -0.10
C GLY A 169 16.57 13.30 -1.58
N ASN A 170 16.53 12.30 -2.48
CA ASN A 170 16.20 12.47 -3.88
C ASN A 170 14.71 12.82 -3.96
N LYS A 171 14.38 14.06 -3.60
CA LYS A 171 13.24 14.74 -4.22
C LYS A 171 13.38 14.44 -5.71
N PRO A 172 12.33 13.97 -6.40
CA PRO A 172 12.40 13.85 -7.83
C PRO A 172 12.88 15.20 -8.35
N GLN A 173 14.14 15.25 -8.81
CA GLN A 173 14.55 16.29 -9.71
C GLN A 173 13.52 16.20 -10.81
N ALA A 174 12.80 17.28 -11.07
CA ALA A 174 11.81 17.34 -12.13
C ALA A 174 12.53 16.95 -13.43
N SER A 175 12.52 15.66 -13.74
CA SER A 175 13.06 15.14 -14.97
C SER A 175 12.02 15.50 -16.01
N SER A 176 12.49 16.11 -17.08
CA SER A 176 11.75 16.53 -18.26
C SER A 176 11.19 15.36 -19.07
N ALA A 177 10.71 14.30 -18.42
CA ALA A 177 9.78 13.37 -19.03
C ALA A 177 8.46 14.13 -19.24
N GLY A 178 7.88 14.01 -20.43
CA GLY A 178 6.76 14.83 -20.91
C GLY A 178 5.69 15.10 -19.86
N LYS A 179 5.12 16.31 -19.92
CA LYS A 179 4.07 16.82 -19.02
C LYS A 179 3.20 15.67 -18.47
N PRO A 180 3.03 15.57 -17.14
CA PRO A 180 2.18 14.55 -16.53
C PRO A 180 0.86 14.43 -17.29
N ASP A 181 0.50 13.22 -17.71
CA ASP A 181 -0.76 12.98 -18.42
C ASP A 181 -1.92 13.07 -17.41
N ILE A 182 -2.38 14.29 -17.19
CA ILE A 182 -3.48 14.62 -16.28
C ILE A 182 -4.78 13.91 -16.72
N GLU A 183 -4.96 13.61 -18.00
CA GLU A 183 -6.12 12.86 -18.51
C GLU A 183 -6.08 11.41 -18.06
N ALA A 184 -4.97 10.73 -18.28
CA ALA A 184 -4.80 9.34 -17.86
C ALA A 184 -4.98 9.18 -16.35
N LEU A 185 -4.39 10.10 -15.57
CA LEU A 185 -4.51 10.13 -14.12
C LEU A 185 -5.95 10.41 -13.67
N ALA A 186 -6.66 11.34 -14.32
CA ALA A 186 -8.06 11.62 -14.01
C ALA A 186 -8.96 10.42 -14.32
N ASN A 187 -8.75 9.73 -15.44
CA ASN A 187 -9.47 8.50 -15.78
C ASN A 187 -9.22 7.41 -14.72
N ALA A 188 -7.99 7.24 -14.26
CA ALA A 188 -7.65 6.28 -13.21
C ALA A 188 -8.29 6.62 -11.86
N VAL A 189 -8.38 7.91 -11.52
CA VAL A 189 -9.13 8.37 -10.34
C VAL A 189 -10.62 8.06 -10.47
N ILE A 190 -11.23 8.29 -11.64
CA ILE A 190 -12.64 7.96 -11.91
C ILE A 190 -12.90 6.45 -11.79
N ARG A 191 -11.94 5.61 -12.20
CA ARG A 191 -11.99 4.15 -12.00
C ARG A 191 -11.73 3.70 -10.56
N GLY A 192 -11.42 4.62 -9.64
CA GLY A 192 -11.24 4.33 -8.21
C GLY A 192 -9.82 3.89 -7.80
N GLU A 193 -8.86 3.89 -8.73
CA GLU A 193 -7.50 3.36 -8.51
C GLU A 193 -6.69 4.21 -7.51
N TYR A 194 -7.08 5.47 -7.34
CA TYR A 194 -6.42 6.44 -6.46
C TYR A 194 -7.15 6.66 -5.14
N GLY A 195 -8.20 5.88 -4.84
CA GLY A 195 -8.91 6.01 -3.57
C GLY A 195 -9.67 7.33 -3.42
N ASN A 196 -9.99 7.70 -2.18
CA ASN A 196 -10.78 8.88 -1.85
C ASN A 196 -10.06 9.84 -0.87
N GLY A 197 -10.50 11.11 -0.83
CA GLY A 197 -10.02 12.10 0.12
C GLY A 197 -8.48 12.19 0.25
N ASP A 198 -7.99 12.01 1.48
CA ASP A 198 -6.57 12.10 1.82
C ASP A 198 -5.73 11.00 1.17
N GLN A 199 -6.32 9.83 0.90
CA GLN A 199 -5.66 8.74 0.18
C GLN A 199 -5.35 9.16 -1.26
N ARG A 200 -6.31 9.81 -1.93
CA ARG A 200 -6.11 10.37 -3.28
C ARG A 200 -5.10 11.49 -3.27
N ARG A 201 -5.15 12.37 -2.26
CA ARG A 201 -4.18 13.45 -2.08
C ARG A 201 -2.76 12.93 -1.87
N ALA A 202 -2.59 11.91 -1.03
CA ALA A 202 -1.30 11.27 -0.81
C ALA A 202 -0.79 10.52 -2.05
N ARG A 203 -1.68 9.85 -2.80
CA ARG A 203 -1.31 9.10 -4.02
C ARG A 203 -0.98 10.00 -5.21
N LEU A 204 -1.67 11.14 -5.37
CA LEU A 204 -1.44 12.08 -6.46
C LEU A 204 -0.38 13.15 -6.14
N GLY A 205 -0.08 13.38 -4.87
CA GLY A 205 0.91 14.37 -4.43
C GLY A 205 0.61 15.76 -4.99
N SER A 206 1.62 16.41 -5.59
CA SER A 206 1.48 17.74 -6.21
C SER A 206 0.53 17.77 -7.42
N LEU A 207 0.24 16.62 -8.02
CA LEU A 207 -0.69 16.51 -9.14
C LEU A 207 -2.15 16.47 -8.69
N TYR A 208 -2.41 16.37 -7.38
CA TYR A 208 -3.75 16.23 -6.84
C TYR A 208 -4.69 17.32 -7.35
N ASP A 209 -4.31 18.60 -7.25
CA ASP A 209 -5.21 19.69 -7.64
C ASP A 209 -5.48 19.70 -9.15
N ALA A 210 -4.47 19.40 -9.97
CA ALA A 210 -4.62 19.36 -11.43
C ALA A 210 -5.48 18.17 -11.89
N VAL A 211 -5.24 16.99 -11.34
CA VAL A 211 -5.98 15.77 -11.64
C VAL A 211 -7.40 15.85 -11.09
N GLN A 212 -7.59 16.35 -9.87
CA GLN A 212 -8.91 16.49 -9.26
C GLN A 212 -9.77 17.52 -10.02
N ARG A 213 -9.16 18.63 -10.50
CA ARG A 213 -9.83 19.57 -11.40
C ARG A 213 -10.29 18.86 -12.68
N ARG A 214 -9.42 18.06 -13.30
CA ARG A 214 -9.76 17.33 -14.52
C ARG A 214 -10.84 16.27 -14.30
N VAL A 215 -10.82 15.55 -13.17
CA VAL A 215 -11.89 14.63 -12.76
C VAL A 215 -13.23 15.37 -12.69
N ASN A 216 -13.26 16.54 -12.03
CA ASN A 216 -14.47 17.35 -11.91
C ASN A 216 -14.99 17.80 -13.29
N GLU A 217 -14.10 18.25 -14.18
CA GLU A 217 -14.46 18.62 -15.56
C GLU A 217 -15.03 17.43 -16.35
N LYS A 218 -14.47 16.22 -16.22
CA LYS A 218 -14.94 15.03 -16.94
C LYS A 218 -16.30 14.54 -16.46
N LEU A 219 -16.55 14.62 -15.15
CA LEU A 219 -17.87 14.32 -14.58
C LEU A 219 -18.91 15.37 -15.02
N ALA A 220 -18.50 16.62 -15.24
CA ALA A 220 -19.34 17.67 -15.80
C ALA A 220 -19.58 17.50 -17.32
N ALA A 221 -18.55 17.12 -18.08
CA ALA A 221 -18.59 17.01 -19.55
C ALA A 221 -19.29 15.74 -20.07
N GLY A 222 -19.47 14.71 -19.23
CA GLY A 222 -20.27 13.51 -19.55
C GLY A 222 -21.78 13.70 -19.46
N SER A 223 -22.24 14.92 -19.15
CA SER A 223 -23.65 15.24 -18.96
C SER A 223 -24.08 16.36 -19.90
N ALA A 224 -24.89 16.04 -20.93
CA ALA A 224 -25.84 17.03 -21.46
C ALA A 224 -26.74 17.50 -20.29
N PRO A 225 -27.33 18.71 -20.31
CA PRO A 225 -28.00 19.27 -19.15
C PRO A 225 -29.31 18.53 -18.88
N ALA A 226 -29.20 17.44 -18.13
CA ALA A 226 -30.29 16.89 -17.34
C ALA A 226 -30.22 17.54 -15.96
N ALA A 227 -31.38 17.79 -15.37
CA ALA A 227 -31.50 18.35 -14.03
C ALA A 227 -30.59 17.59 -13.04
N PRO A 228 -30.00 18.28 -12.05
CA PRO A 228 -29.13 17.66 -11.06
C PRO A 228 -29.82 16.43 -10.42
N ASN A 229 -29.16 15.27 -10.46
CA ASN A 229 -29.69 14.06 -9.83
C ASN A 229 -29.52 14.15 -8.30
N ILE A 230 -30.53 14.70 -7.64
CA ILE A 230 -30.57 14.97 -6.20
C ILE A 230 -30.42 13.69 -5.37
N ASP A 231 -30.86 12.55 -5.88
CA ASP A 231 -30.78 11.26 -5.20
C ASP A 231 -29.33 10.77 -5.07
N ALA A 232 -28.56 10.83 -6.15
CA ALA A 232 -27.16 10.44 -6.14
C ALA A 232 -26.29 11.37 -5.27
N LEU A 233 -26.61 12.67 -5.28
CA LEU A 233 -25.95 13.64 -4.41
C LEU A 233 -26.27 13.40 -2.94
N ALA A 234 -27.51 13.02 -2.61
CA ALA A 234 -27.89 12.67 -1.25
C ALA A 234 -27.17 11.41 -0.76
N ASP A 235 -27.05 10.38 -1.60
CA ASP A 235 -26.29 9.17 -1.27
C ASP A 235 -24.80 9.48 -1.04
N ALA A 236 -24.22 10.38 -1.83
CA ALA A 236 -22.84 10.85 -1.62
C ALA A 236 -22.66 11.64 -0.33
N VAL A 237 -23.67 12.43 0.07
CA VAL A 237 -23.67 13.12 1.36
C VAL A 237 -23.78 12.14 2.53
N ILE A 238 -24.63 11.12 2.43
CA ILE A 238 -24.78 10.06 3.44
C ILE A 238 -23.48 9.28 3.61
N ARG A 239 -22.77 9.01 2.50
CA ARG A 239 -21.42 8.40 2.51
C ARG A 239 -20.32 9.32 3.05
N GLY A 240 -20.60 10.62 3.22
CA GLY A 240 -19.67 11.60 3.78
C GLY A 240 -18.79 12.32 2.75
N ASP A 241 -18.98 12.09 1.46
CA ASP A 241 -18.14 12.61 0.36
C ASP A 241 -18.13 14.17 0.32
N TYR A 242 -19.18 14.78 0.86
CA TYR A 242 -19.38 16.23 0.90
C TYR A 242 -19.03 16.88 2.25
N GLY A 243 -18.54 16.12 3.23
CA GLY A 243 -18.26 16.63 4.58
C GLY A 243 -19.53 17.02 5.35
N ASN A 244 -19.35 17.79 6.43
CA ASN A 244 -20.41 18.20 7.36
C ASN A 244 -20.57 19.73 7.45
N GLY A 245 -21.74 20.18 7.90
CA GLY A 245 -22.04 21.59 8.18
C GLY A 245 -21.69 22.57 7.05
N ALA A 246 -20.86 23.56 7.36
CA ALA A 246 -20.44 24.61 6.42
C ALA A 246 -19.68 24.06 5.20
N THR A 247 -18.90 22.98 5.36
CA THR A 247 -18.17 22.33 4.26
C THR A 247 -19.13 21.70 3.25
N ARG A 248 -20.19 21.04 3.73
CA ARG A 248 -21.24 20.48 2.88
C ARG A 248 -21.98 21.58 2.12
N ARG A 249 -22.28 22.68 2.81
CA ARG A 249 -22.97 23.84 2.23
C ARG A 249 -22.16 24.53 1.14
N ALA A 250 -20.86 24.75 1.37
CA ALA A 250 -19.97 25.32 0.38
C ALA A 250 -19.82 24.42 -0.87
N ARG A 251 -19.78 23.10 -0.67
CA ARG A 251 -19.59 22.13 -1.77
C ARG A 251 -20.85 21.89 -2.61
N LEU A 252 -22.04 21.91 -2.00
CA LEU A 252 -23.31 21.71 -2.70
C LEU A 252 -23.87 23.01 -3.29
N GLY A 253 -23.45 24.18 -2.77
CA GLY A 253 -23.89 25.48 -3.25
C GLY A 253 -25.41 25.60 -3.28
N ASN A 254 -25.97 25.99 -4.43
CA ASN A 254 -27.40 26.18 -4.62
C ASN A 254 -28.23 24.88 -4.46
N LEU A 255 -27.59 23.72 -4.58
CA LEU A 255 -28.24 22.41 -4.44
C LEU A 255 -28.32 21.93 -2.99
N TYR A 256 -27.66 22.64 -2.06
CA TYR A 256 -27.56 22.23 -0.66
C TYR A 256 -28.93 21.93 -0.05
N ASN A 257 -29.91 22.83 -0.22
CA ASN A 257 -31.23 22.67 0.39
C ASN A 257 -31.97 21.44 -0.16
N GLN A 258 -31.91 21.21 -1.48
CA GLN A 258 -32.61 20.10 -2.14
C GLN A 258 -31.99 18.75 -1.78
N VAL A 259 -30.66 18.68 -1.77
CA VAL A 259 -29.90 17.47 -1.41
C VAL A 259 -30.04 17.18 0.08
N GLN A 260 -29.98 18.19 0.95
CA GLN A 260 -30.14 18.00 2.39
C GLN A 260 -31.57 17.52 2.74
N ALA A 261 -32.59 18.04 2.08
CA ALA A 261 -33.96 17.54 2.23
C ALA A 261 -34.08 16.06 1.82
N ARG A 262 -33.40 15.65 0.75
CA ARG A 262 -33.41 14.25 0.31
C ARG A 262 -32.62 13.31 1.22
N VAL A 263 -31.51 13.78 1.81
CA VAL A 263 -30.74 13.07 2.84
C VAL A 263 -31.61 12.79 4.06
N ASN A 264 -32.30 13.81 4.55
CA ASN A 264 -33.26 13.71 5.66
C ASN A 264 -34.34 12.66 5.36
N GLN A 265 -34.91 12.69 4.15
CA GLN A 265 -35.90 11.71 3.71
C GLN A 265 -35.37 10.26 3.65
N LYS A 266 -34.10 10.06 3.27
CA LYS A 266 -33.45 8.73 3.20
C LYS A 266 -33.05 8.18 4.57
N LEU A 267 -32.73 9.05 5.52
CA LEU A 267 -32.30 8.68 6.87
C LEU A 267 -33.46 8.64 7.88
N GLY A 268 -34.68 9.02 7.45
CA GLY A 268 -35.87 9.03 8.29
C GLY A 268 -35.84 10.09 9.39
N CYS A 269 -35.17 11.22 9.17
CA CYS A 269 -34.95 12.29 10.14
C CYS A 269 -35.16 13.70 9.58
#